data_AF-A0A953QV81-F1
#
_entry.id   AF-A0A953QV81-F1
#
_cell.length_a   1.000
_cell.length_b   1.000
_cell.length_c   1.000
_cell.angle_alpha   90.00
_cell.angle_beta   90.00
_cell.angle_gamma   90.00
#
_symmetry.space_group_name_H-M   'P 1'
#
loop_
_entity.id
_entity.type
_entity.pdbx_description
1 polymer ?
#
loop_
_entity_poly.entity_id
_entity_poly.type
_entity_poly.pdbx_seq_one_letter_code
_entity_poly.pdbx_strand_id
1 'polypeptide(L)'
;MNMAKTKAIEPSQKALDALPLASGDWKVKNIRGLFVRARKASKSFMLARRVGGKLHRIALGPLTMAEAKKEALERWNEAGQTPAAVTALTLGAAIEDYIGAKSAAGKLAPKTIAVAP
;
A
#
# COMPACT_ATOMS: atom_id res chain seq x y z
N MET A 1 5.78 12.35 23.11
CA MET A 1 5.58 11.36 22.03
C MET A 1 6.64 10.28 22.20
N ASN A 2 6.30 9.13 22.80
CA ASN A 2 7.27 8.12 23.21
C ASN A 2 7.96 7.50 21.98
N MET A 3 9.17 7.97 21.67
CA MET A 3 10.12 7.28 20.79
C MET A 3 10.67 6.05 21.54
N ALA A 4 9.82 5.04 21.73
CA ALA A 4 10.30 3.72 22.10
C ALA A 4 11.34 3.32 21.04
N LYS A 5 12.59 3.10 21.47
CA LYS A 5 13.72 2.71 20.60
C LYS A 5 13.21 1.68 19.59
N THR A 6 13.11 2.09 18.33
CA THR A 6 12.56 1.22 17.28
C THR A 6 13.60 0.13 17.04
N LYS A 7 13.27 -1.09 17.47
CA LYS A 7 14.12 -2.27 17.25
C LYS A 7 14.35 -2.43 15.75
N ALA A 8 15.58 -2.75 15.35
CA ALA A 8 15.95 -2.83 13.95
C ALA A 8 16.78 -4.08 13.67
N ILE A 9 16.56 -4.70 12.50
CA ILE A 9 17.32 -5.86 12.02
C ILE A 9 18.03 -5.56 10.72
N GLU A 10 19.13 -6.26 10.49
CA GLU A 10 19.76 -6.29 9.16
C GLU A 10 18.87 -7.00 8.14
N PRO A 11 18.88 -6.58 6.86
CA PRO A 11 18.05 -7.14 5.81
C PRO A 11 18.65 -8.48 5.29
N SER A 12 18.86 -9.44 6.19
CA SER A 12 19.38 -10.77 5.89
C SER A 12 18.49 -11.87 6.47
N GLN A 13 18.45 -13.02 5.79
CA GLN A 13 17.67 -14.18 6.26
C GLN A 13 18.21 -14.69 7.61
N LYS A 14 19.54 -14.75 7.79
CA LYS A 14 20.17 -15.12 9.06
C LYS A 14 19.72 -14.22 10.23
N ALA A 15 19.61 -12.91 10.02
CA ALA A 15 19.11 -12.00 11.04
C ALA A 15 17.61 -12.19 11.31
N LEU A 16 16.81 -12.51 10.28
CA LEU A 16 15.40 -12.86 10.43
C LEU A 16 15.23 -14.10 11.28
N ASP A 17 16.03 -15.13 11.04
CA ASP A 17 15.94 -16.41 11.74
C ASP A 17 16.42 -16.29 13.20
N ALA A 18 17.47 -15.49 13.43
CA ALA A 18 17.98 -15.19 14.77
C ALA A 18 17.04 -14.32 15.64
N LEU A 19 15.97 -13.74 15.07
CA LEU A 19 15.02 -12.95 15.85
C LEU A 19 14.33 -13.79 16.94
N PRO A 20 14.33 -13.34 18.19
CA PRO A 20 13.54 -13.98 19.24
C PRO A 20 12.05 -13.92 18.92
N LEU A 21 11.33 -15.01 19.13
CA LEU A 21 9.87 -15.00 19.09
C LEU A 21 9.30 -14.13 20.22
N ALA A 22 8.05 -13.67 20.05
CA ALA A 22 7.38 -12.74 20.95
C ALA A 22 8.10 -11.39 21.18
N SER A 23 9.08 -11.05 20.34
CA SER A 23 9.83 -9.81 20.44
C SER A 23 9.15 -8.62 19.77
N GLY A 24 7.94 -8.77 19.20
CA GLY A 24 7.14 -7.66 18.69
C GLY A 24 7.57 -7.16 17.30
N ASP A 25 7.42 -5.86 17.05
CA ASP A 25 7.70 -5.23 15.75
C ASP A 25 9.17 -4.77 15.64
N TRP A 26 9.83 -5.15 14.55
CA TRP A 26 11.20 -4.79 14.20
C TRP A 26 11.24 -4.10 12.83
N LYS A 27 11.95 -2.99 12.73
CA LYS A 27 12.19 -2.30 11.46
C LYS A 27 13.30 -3.03 10.69
N VAL A 28 13.10 -3.26 9.40
CA VAL A 28 14.17 -3.75 8.54
C VAL A 28 15.03 -2.55 8.11
N LYS A 29 16.34 -2.62 8.35
CA LYS A 29 17.26 -1.56 7.97
C LYS A 29 17.34 -1.43 6.44
N ASN A 30 17.56 -0.20 5.97
CA ASN A 30 17.75 0.17 4.56
C ASN A 30 16.59 -0.17 3.60
N ILE A 31 15.46 -0.67 4.11
CA ILE A 31 14.25 -0.92 3.31
C ILE A 31 13.13 -0.04 3.83
N ARG A 32 12.58 0.79 2.94
CA ARG A 32 11.61 1.81 3.32
C ARG A 32 10.32 1.16 3.82
N GLY A 33 9.94 1.52 5.04
CA GLY A 33 8.67 1.11 5.64
C GLY A 33 8.49 -0.39 5.87
N LEU A 34 9.51 -1.22 5.67
CA LEU A 34 9.41 -2.66 5.90
C LEU A 34 9.65 -3.00 7.38
N PHE A 35 8.74 -3.80 7.93
CA PHE A 35 8.80 -4.29 9.30
C PHE A 35 8.59 -5.80 9.35
N VAL A 36 9.21 -6.43 10.35
CA VAL A 36 8.97 -7.81 10.76
C VAL A 36 8.20 -7.80 12.07
N ARG A 37 7.10 -8.51 12.13
CA ARG A 37 6.38 -8.81 13.37
C ARG A 37 6.73 -10.21 13.82
N ALA A 38 7.48 -10.31 14.91
CA ALA A 38 7.80 -11.56 15.59
C ALA A 38 6.74 -11.84 16.67
N ARG A 39 5.75 -12.68 16.33
CA ARG A 39 4.73 -13.17 17.28
C ARG A 39 5.29 -14.33 18.10
N LYS A 40 4.46 -14.86 19.01
CA LYS A 40 4.80 -16.02 19.85
C LYS A 40 5.15 -17.27 19.04
N ALA A 41 4.48 -17.50 17.90
CA ALA A 41 4.64 -18.71 17.10
C ALA A 41 5.17 -18.49 15.67
N SER A 42 5.12 -17.26 15.16
CA SER A 42 5.46 -16.98 13.76
C SER A 42 6.04 -15.60 13.56
N LYS A 43 6.76 -15.45 12.44
CA LYS A 43 7.28 -14.16 11.96
C LYS A 43 6.56 -13.82 10.66
N SER A 44 6.13 -12.57 10.53
CA SER A 44 5.47 -12.08 9.32
C SER A 44 5.93 -10.68 8.96
N PHE A 45 6.01 -10.38 7.68
CA PHE A 45 6.34 -9.06 7.19
C PHE A 45 5.11 -8.16 7.08
N MET A 46 5.34 -6.87 7.32
CA MET A 46 4.35 -5.81 7.14
C MET A 46 5.02 -4.59 6.52
N LEU A 47 4.30 -3.91 5.65
CA LEU A 47 4.69 -2.63 5.07
C LEU A 47 3.93 -1.52 5.81
N ALA A 48 4.65 -0.51 6.29
CA ALA A 48 4.08 0.61 7.02
C ALA A 48 4.47 1.94 6.36
N ARG A 49 3.46 2.76 6.04
CA ARG A 49 3.65 4.07 5.41
C ARG A 49 2.71 5.08 6.06
N ARG A 50 3.18 6.32 6.21
CA ARG A 50 2.31 7.43 6.62
C ARG A 50 1.72 8.10 5.39
N VAL A 51 0.40 8.27 5.37
CA VAL A 51 -0.36 8.96 4.32
C VAL A 51 -1.35 9.89 5.03
N GLY A 52 -1.32 11.18 4.70
CA GLY A 52 -2.21 12.18 5.35
C GLY A 52 -2.11 12.20 6.89
N GLY A 53 -0.90 12.01 7.45
CA GLY A 53 -0.67 11.97 8.90
C GLY A 53 -1.09 10.67 9.60
N LYS A 54 -1.75 9.74 8.90
CA LYS A 54 -2.17 8.43 9.44
C LYS A 54 -1.18 7.34 9.06
N LEU A 55 -0.92 6.40 9.98
CA LEU A 55 -0.05 5.25 9.73
C LEU A 55 -0.87 4.10 9.14
N HIS A 56 -0.63 3.80 7.86
CA HIS A 56 -1.20 2.66 7.17
C HIS A 56 -0.25 1.46 7.28
N ARG A 57 -0.80 0.27 7.54
CA ARG A 57 -0.06 -0.99 7.61
C ARG A 57 -0.69 -2.00 6.67
N ILE A 58 0.12 -2.60 5.80
CA ILE A 58 -0.26 -3.68 4.89
C ILE A 58 0.47 -4.94 5.33
N ALA A 59 -0.25 -6.04 5.49
CA ALA A 59 0.35 -7.34 5.79
C ALA A 59 0.91 -7.95 4.51
N LEU A 60 2.19 -8.33 4.51
CA LEU A 60 2.83 -9.06 3.40
C LEU A 60 2.81 -10.58 3.64
N GLY A 61 2.64 -11.01 4.91
CA GLY A 61 2.54 -12.41 5.28
C GLY A 61 3.88 -13.04 5.69
N PRO A 62 3.93 -14.37 5.88
CA PRO A 62 5.17 -15.11 6.09
C PRO A 62 5.89 -15.22 4.74
N LEU A 63 7.04 -14.56 4.63
CA LEU A 63 7.87 -14.53 3.43
C LEU A 63 9.33 -14.74 3.84
N THR A 64 10.18 -15.14 2.90
CA THR A 64 11.62 -15.00 3.07
C THR A 64 12.02 -13.53 3.06
N MET A 65 13.21 -13.21 3.59
CA MET A 65 13.72 -11.85 3.56
C MET A 65 13.81 -11.30 2.13
N ALA A 66 14.20 -12.12 1.15
CA ALA A 66 14.33 -11.71 -0.25
C ALA A 66 12.98 -11.37 -0.89
N GLU A 67 11.99 -12.26 -0.75
CA GLU A 67 10.62 -12.04 -1.21
C GLU A 67 10.02 -10.80 -0.55
N ALA A 68 10.22 -10.63 0.75
CA ALA A 68 9.73 -9.46 1.47
C ALA A 68 10.31 -8.13 0.94
N LYS A 69 11.56 -8.10 0.45
CA LYS A 69 12.11 -6.87 -0.17
C LYS A 69 11.43 -6.59 -1.49
N LYS A 70 11.25 -7.63 -2.31
CA LYS A 70 10.60 -7.54 -3.62
C LYS A 70 9.15 -7.06 -3.45
N GLU A 71 8.40 -7.72 -2.59
CA GLU A 71 7.00 -7.39 -2.30
C GLU A 71 6.86 -5.96 -1.71
N ALA A 72 7.78 -5.57 -0.84
CA ALA A 72 7.79 -4.22 -0.27
C ALA A 72 8.04 -3.13 -1.32
N LEU A 73 8.89 -3.43 -2.32
CA LEU A 73 9.16 -2.53 -3.43
C LEU A 73 7.93 -2.42 -4.34
N GLU A 74 7.35 -3.55 -4.73
CA GLU A 74 6.18 -3.63 -5.62
C GLU A 74 4.96 -2.92 -5.00
N ARG A 75 4.65 -3.22 -3.73
CA ARG A 75 3.51 -2.64 -3.02
C ARG A 75 3.78 -1.27 -2.38
N TRP A 76 4.97 -0.68 -2.58
CA TRP A 76 5.28 0.62 -1.98
C TRP A 76 4.31 1.72 -2.44
N ASN A 77 3.92 1.68 -3.71
CA ASN A 77 2.99 2.64 -4.31
C ASN A 77 1.57 2.46 -3.74
N GLU A 78 1.09 1.23 -3.65
CA GLU A 78 -0.20 0.88 -3.04
C GLU A 78 -0.27 1.34 -1.57
N ALA A 79 0.81 1.16 -0.81
CA ALA A 79 0.89 1.63 0.57
C ALA A 79 0.73 3.15 0.72
N GLY A 80 0.92 3.90 -0.37
CA GLY A 80 0.73 5.36 -0.43
C GLY A 80 -0.70 5.78 -0.73
N GLN A 81 -1.55 4.86 -1.19
CA GLN A 81 -2.93 5.13 -1.50
C GLN A 81 -3.77 5.02 -0.21
N THR A 82 -4.64 5.99 0.03
CA THR A 82 -5.67 5.82 1.06
C THR A 82 -6.69 4.79 0.56
N PRO A 83 -7.32 3.98 1.43
CA PRO A 83 -8.37 3.05 1.01
C PRO A 83 -9.50 3.74 0.22
N ALA A 84 -9.80 4.99 0.56
CA ALA A 84 -10.76 5.81 -0.17
C ALA A 84 -10.31 6.17 -1.61
N ALA A 85 -9.01 6.24 -1.90
CA ALA A 85 -8.49 6.46 -3.24
C ALA A 85 -8.57 5.20 -4.12
N VAL A 86 -8.55 4.01 -3.51
CA VAL A 86 -8.71 2.73 -4.23
C VAL A 86 -10.16 2.51 -4.68
N THR A 87 -11.13 3.04 -3.91
CA THR A 87 -12.56 3.00 -4.26
C THR A 87 -13.08 4.30 -4.87
N ALA A 88 -12.23 5.31 -5.05
CA ALA A 88 -12.65 6.56 -5.69
C ALA A 88 -12.79 6.33 -7.19
N LEU A 89 -14.00 6.51 -7.70
CA LEU A 89 -14.26 6.61 -9.14
C LEU A 89 -13.29 7.66 -9.70
N THR A 90 -12.48 7.28 -10.70
CA THR A 90 -11.57 8.24 -11.32
C THR A 90 -12.39 9.33 -12.01
N LEU A 91 -11.85 10.54 -12.14
CA LEU A 91 -12.55 11.61 -12.86
C LEU A 91 -12.92 11.19 -14.29
N GLY A 92 -12.03 10.45 -14.96
CA GLY A 92 -12.30 9.89 -16.29
C GLY A 92 -13.51 8.94 -16.29
N ALA A 93 -13.53 7.97 -15.37
CA ALA A 93 -14.67 7.05 -15.23
C ALA A 93 -15.96 7.81 -14.86
N ALA A 94 -15.87 8.84 -14.01
CA ALA A 94 -17.02 9.68 -13.65
C ALA A 94 -17.59 10.44 -14.86
N ILE A 95 -16.72 10.94 -15.73
CA ILE A 95 -17.09 11.64 -16.95
C ILE A 95 -17.75 10.67 -17.93
N GLU A 96 -17.21 9.47 -18.11
CA GLU A 96 -17.78 8.44 -18.99
C GLU A 96 -19.18 8.00 -18.51
N ASP A 97 -19.32 7.70 -17.22
CA ASP A 97 -20.62 7.37 -16.62
C ASP A 97 -21.63 8.51 -16.78
N TYR A 98 -21.19 9.76 -16.57
CA TYR A 98 -22.02 10.95 -16.76
C TYR A 98 -22.47 11.11 -18.23
N ILE A 99 -21.56 10.96 -19.19
CA ILE A 99 -21.85 11.05 -20.62
C ILE A 99 -22.83 9.94 -21.03
N GLY A 100 -22.60 8.70 -20.57
CA GLY A 100 -23.48 7.56 -20.84
C GLY A 100 -24.89 7.80 -20.29
N ALA A 101 -25.00 8.17 -19.01
CA ALA A 101 -26.28 8.44 -18.36
C ALA A 101 -27.05 9.59 -19.02
N LYS A 102 -26.36 10.67 -19.43
CA LYS A 102 -27.00 11.83 -20.07
C LYS A 102 -27.38 11.57 -21.54
N SER A 103 -26.61 10.75 -22.25
CA SER A 103 -26.92 10.35 -23.63
C SER A 103 -28.12 9.42 -23.66
N ALA A 104 -28.15 8.42 -22.77
CA ALA A 104 -29.29 7.50 -22.62
C ALA A 104 -30.58 8.23 -22.20
N ALA A 105 -30.46 9.30 -21.40
CA ALA A 105 -31.59 10.13 -21.01
C ALA A 105 -32.05 11.14 -22.09
N GLY A 106 -31.42 11.16 -23.27
CA GLY A 106 -31.70 12.14 -24.33
C GLY A 106 -31.39 13.59 -23.93
N LYS A 107 -30.58 13.80 -22.89
CA LYS A 107 -30.23 15.12 -22.32
C LYS A 107 -28.91 15.68 -22.85
N LEU A 108 -28.18 14.89 -23.64
CA LEU A 108 -27.08 15.36 -24.47
C LEU A 108 -27.58 15.48 -25.91
N ALA A 109 -27.71 16.72 -26.39
CA ALA A 109 -28.08 16.98 -27.78
C ALA A 109 -26.88 16.67 -28.71
N PRO A 110 -27.09 16.12 -29.92
CA PRO A 110 -26.02 15.77 -30.86
C PRO A 110 -25.26 16.96 -31.48
N LYS A 111 -25.39 18.17 -30.92
CA LYS A 111 -24.80 19.41 -31.49
C LYS A 111 -23.30 19.58 -31.25
N THR A 112 -22.62 18.64 -30.60
CA THR A 112 -21.17 18.71 -30.34
C THR A 112 -20.33 17.69 -31.12
N ILE A 113 -20.91 16.98 -32.10
CA ILE A 113 -20.16 16.14 -33.05
C ILE A 113 -19.98 16.92 -34.37
N ALA A 114 -19.27 18.04 -34.29
CA ALA A 114 -18.77 18.72 -35.48
C ALA A 114 -17.56 19.59 -35.09
N VAL A 115 -16.47 18.95 -34.71
CA VAL A 115 -15.16 19.51 -35.07
C VAL A 115 -14.77 18.79 -36.36
N ALA A 116 -15.20 19.37 -37.48
CA ALA A 116 -14.60 19.08 -38.78
C ALA A 116 -13.19 19.72 -38.83
N PRO A 117 -12.28 19.21 -39.67
CA PRO A 117 -10.82 19.32 -39.51
C PRO A 117 -10.25 20.74 -39.54
#